data_AF-A0A956ZEQ6-F1
#
_entry.id   AF-A0A956ZEQ6-F1
#
_cell.length_a   1.000
_cell.length_b   1.000
_cell.length_c   1.000
_cell.angle_alpha   90.00
_cell.angle_beta   90.00
_cell.angle_gamma   90.00
#
_symmetry.space_group_name_H-M   'P 1'
#
loop_
_entity.id
_entity.type
_entity.pdbx_description
1 polymer ?
#
loop_
_entity_poly.entity_id
_entity_poly.type
_entity_poly.pdbx_seq_one_letter_code
_entity_poly.pdbx_strand_id
1 'polypeptide(L)'
;MTNQSENGQDLLARLAEVEREVVEKAKNVVKGASDPFSGLIKFLHQRPENEGLDGQVVEAVLIESFGSVEEVPDLIRAIAARVRTVIRESNVINITNDGITLQEWGKFVIKKTEVMKFEVTYEKGELVLKNIKGLFGIEHGVELPLERIQVRPPKLIVTAKLGLVKPQRVLDM
;
A
#
# COMPACT_ATOMS: atom_id res chain seq x y z
N MET A 1 15.44 27.02 35.17
CA MET A 1 15.64 26.57 33.77
C MET A 1 15.08 25.15 33.66
N THR A 2 13.75 25.01 33.58
CA THR A 2 13.07 23.69 33.71
C THR A 2 11.83 23.53 32.81
N ASN A 3 11.41 24.56 32.07
CA ASN A 3 10.15 24.54 31.29
C ASN A 3 10.27 23.95 29.87
N GLN A 4 11.47 23.62 29.38
CA GLN A 4 11.62 23.06 28.02
C GLN A 4 11.44 21.54 27.97
N SER A 5 11.72 20.82 29.06
CA SER A 5 11.58 19.36 29.12
C SER A 5 10.14 18.89 29.30
N GLU A 6 9.33 19.59 30.10
CA GLU A 6 7.91 19.23 30.33
C GLU A 6 7.06 19.43 29.07
N ASN A 7 7.29 20.52 28.32
CA ASN A 7 6.59 20.82 27.08
C ASN A 7 6.92 19.81 25.95
N GLY A 8 8.15 19.29 25.92
CA GLY A 8 8.56 18.27 24.96
C GLY A 8 7.94 16.91 25.24
N GLN A 9 7.79 16.54 26.52
CA GLN A 9 7.15 15.27 26.91
C GLN A 9 5.64 15.28 26.64
N ASP A 10 4.95 16.40 26.89
CA ASP A 10 3.52 16.57 26.57
C ASP A 10 3.27 16.51 25.05
N LEU A 11 4.15 17.13 24.24
CA LEU A 11 4.05 17.04 22.78
C LEU A 11 4.24 15.60 22.26
N LEU A 12 5.25 14.88 22.77
CA LEU A 12 5.49 13.49 22.37
C LEU A 12 4.32 12.58 22.75
N ALA A 13 3.74 12.77 23.94
CA ALA A 13 2.58 12.00 24.38
C ALA A 13 1.36 12.22 23.45
N ARG A 14 1.10 13.48 23.06
CA ARG A 14 0.01 13.81 22.13
C ARG A 14 0.24 13.24 20.74
N LEU A 15 1.47 13.30 20.23
CA LEU A 15 1.81 12.70 18.93
C LEU A 15 1.59 11.18 18.94
N ALA A 16 2.00 10.51 20.02
CA ALA A 16 1.78 9.07 20.18
C ALA A 16 0.29 8.71 20.29
N GLU A 17 -0.53 9.55 20.93
CA GLU A 17 -1.98 9.38 20.98
C GLU A 17 -2.62 9.51 19.61
N VAL A 18 -2.25 10.55 18.85
CA VAL A 18 -2.73 10.75 17.46
C VAL A 18 -2.33 9.57 16.57
N GLU A 19 -1.08 9.10 16.68
CA GLU A 19 -0.61 7.93 15.94
C GLU A 19 -1.46 6.69 16.25
N ARG A 20 -1.70 6.42 17.55
CA ARG A 20 -2.53 5.30 17.98
C ARG A 20 -3.96 5.41 17.44
N GLU A 21 -4.55 6.59 17.45
CA GLU A 21 -5.87 6.80 16.86
C GLU A 21 -5.90 6.52 15.36
N VAL A 22 -4.88 6.97 14.62
CA VAL A 22 -4.77 6.71 13.18
C VAL A 22 -4.66 5.21 12.93
N VAL A 23 -3.81 4.52 13.70
CA VAL A 23 -3.62 3.06 13.60
C VAL A 23 -4.91 2.30 13.90
N GLU A 24 -5.63 2.67 14.96
CA GLU A 24 -6.88 2.00 15.35
C GLU A 24 -8.00 2.27 14.32
N LYS A 25 -8.11 3.48 13.79
CA LYS A 25 -9.04 3.78 12.68
C LYS A 25 -8.71 2.95 11.44
N ALA A 26 -7.43 2.89 11.07
CA ALA A 26 -6.98 2.12 9.91
C ALA A 26 -7.27 0.63 10.05
N LYS A 27 -6.96 0.06 11.22
CA LYS A 27 -7.25 -1.34 11.56
C LYS A 27 -8.74 -1.67 11.42
N ASN A 28 -9.61 -0.79 11.90
CA ASN A 28 -11.06 -0.96 11.74
C ASN A 28 -11.50 -0.92 10.28
N VAL A 29 -10.91 -0.06 9.44
CA VAL A 29 -11.15 -0.04 7.99
C VAL A 29 -10.66 -1.33 7.31
N VAL A 30 -9.47 -1.81 7.68
CA VAL A 30 -8.88 -3.04 7.12
C VAL A 30 -9.72 -4.26 7.50
N LYS A 31 -10.07 -4.41 8.78
CA LYS A 31 -10.86 -5.55 9.29
C LYS A 31 -12.32 -5.51 8.84
N GLY A 32 -12.87 -4.33 8.55
CA GLY A 32 -14.24 -4.16 8.05
C GLY A 32 -14.39 -4.40 6.55
N ALA A 33 -13.30 -4.59 5.80
CA ALA A 33 -13.35 -4.81 4.36
C ALA A 33 -13.64 -6.28 4.01
N SER A 34 -14.21 -6.50 2.82
CA SER A 34 -14.45 -7.83 2.25
C SER A 34 -13.17 -8.63 2.00
N ASP A 35 -12.05 -7.94 1.84
CA ASP A 35 -10.73 -8.52 1.65
C ASP A 35 -9.63 -7.56 2.17
N PRO A 36 -8.48 -8.11 2.60
CA PRO A 36 -7.36 -7.33 3.12
C PRO A 36 -6.85 -6.22 2.19
N PHE A 37 -6.81 -6.49 0.88
CA PHE A 37 -6.22 -5.57 -0.09
C PHE A 37 -7.11 -4.34 -0.27
N SER A 38 -8.43 -4.55 -0.43
CA SER A 38 -9.41 -3.46 -0.42
C SER A 38 -9.37 -2.66 0.86
N GLY A 39 -9.23 -3.32 2.01
CA GLY A 39 -9.13 -2.66 3.30
C GLY A 39 -7.99 -1.65 3.35
N LEU A 40 -6.78 -2.08 2.96
CA LEU A 40 -5.61 -1.21 2.92
C LEU A 40 -5.77 -0.06 1.93
N ILE A 41 -6.22 -0.35 0.70
CA ILE A 41 -6.38 0.70 -0.32
C ILE A 41 -7.44 1.71 0.11
N LYS A 42 -8.55 1.27 0.70
CA LYS A 42 -9.58 2.17 1.26
C LYS A 42 -9.01 3.06 2.35
N PHE A 43 -8.25 2.48 3.29
CA PHE A 43 -7.57 3.27 4.32
C PHE A 43 -6.69 4.36 3.70
N LEU A 44 -5.78 3.99 2.79
CA LEU A 44 -4.87 4.96 2.16
C LEU A 44 -5.62 6.04 1.36
N HIS A 45 -6.72 5.66 0.71
CA HIS A 45 -7.52 6.55 -0.14
C HIS A 45 -8.48 7.46 0.63
N GLN A 46 -8.94 7.06 1.82
CA GLN A 46 -9.84 7.88 2.66
C GLN A 46 -9.10 8.94 3.48
N ARG A 47 -7.76 8.92 3.49
CA ARG A 47 -6.96 9.92 4.20
C ARG A 47 -7.13 11.32 3.60
N PRO A 48 -6.87 12.38 4.38
CA PRO A 48 -6.82 13.74 3.85
C PRO A 48 -5.87 13.87 2.65
N GLU A 49 -6.24 14.75 1.73
CA GLU A 49 -5.44 15.05 0.54
C GLU A 49 -4.18 15.84 0.91
N ASN A 50 -3.07 15.59 0.22
CA ASN A 50 -1.77 16.24 0.42
C ASN A 50 -1.14 16.08 1.81
N GLU A 51 -1.67 15.19 2.65
CA GLU A 51 -1.10 14.86 3.95
C GLU A 51 -0.27 13.57 3.89
N GLY A 52 1.03 13.68 4.20
CA GLY A 52 1.93 12.54 4.30
C GLY A 52 1.50 11.56 5.39
N LEU A 53 1.50 10.26 5.06
CA LEU A 53 1.53 9.17 6.04
C LEU A 53 2.97 8.72 6.15
N ASP A 54 3.51 8.72 7.36
CA ASP A 54 4.82 8.14 7.61
C ASP A 54 4.79 6.60 7.41
N GLY A 55 5.89 6.07 6.87
CA GLY A 55 6.06 4.63 6.66
C GLY A 55 5.93 3.80 7.93
N GLN A 56 6.38 4.32 9.07
CA GLN A 56 6.25 3.66 10.38
C GLN A 56 4.79 3.46 10.77
N VAL A 57 3.93 4.44 10.45
CA VAL A 57 2.49 4.32 10.69
C VAL A 57 1.89 3.27 9.76
N VAL A 58 2.32 3.20 8.49
CA VAL A 58 1.88 2.13 7.57
C VAL A 58 2.26 0.76 8.12
N GLU A 59 3.48 0.59 8.61
CA GLU A 59 3.96 -0.66 9.21
C GLU A 59 3.16 -1.04 10.46
N ALA A 60 2.93 -0.08 11.37
CA ALA A 60 2.12 -0.28 12.56
C ALA A 60 0.68 -0.71 12.21
N VAL A 61 0.06 -0.08 11.21
CA VAL A 61 -1.27 -0.47 10.70
C VAL A 61 -1.30 -1.91 10.22
N LEU A 62 -0.27 -2.35 9.50
CA LEU A 62 -0.21 -3.73 9.00
C LEU A 62 -0.06 -4.73 10.14
N ILE A 63 0.86 -4.49 11.07
CA ILE A 63 1.07 -5.37 12.23
C ILE A 63 -0.21 -5.45 13.08
N GLU A 64 -0.84 -4.32 13.41
CA GLU A 64 -2.06 -4.30 14.22
C GLU A 64 -3.29 -4.90 13.51
N SER A 65 -3.29 -4.89 12.17
CA SER A 65 -4.36 -5.48 11.36
C SER A 65 -4.21 -6.99 11.21
N PHE A 66 -2.99 -7.48 10.99
CA PHE A 66 -2.71 -8.86 10.59
C PHE A 66 -2.03 -9.71 11.68
N GLY A 67 -1.55 -9.10 12.77
CA GLY A 67 -0.86 -9.77 13.88
C GLY A 67 0.66 -9.60 13.80
N SER A 68 1.23 -9.89 12.63
CA SER A 68 2.66 -9.82 12.35
C SER A 68 2.95 -9.46 10.89
N VAL A 69 4.20 -9.10 10.57
CA VAL A 69 4.61 -8.78 9.19
C VAL A 69 4.54 -10.01 8.28
N GLU A 70 4.78 -11.20 8.86
CA GLU A 70 4.75 -12.49 8.18
C GLU A 70 3.32 -12.90 7.78
N GLU A 71 2.32 -12.49 8.55
CA GLU A 71 0.89 -12.74 8.30
C GLU A 71 0.27 -11.76 7.28
N VAL A 72 0.99 -10.71 6.91
CA VAL A 72 0.55 -9.76 5.88
C VAL A 72 0.51 -10.46 4.50
N PRO A 73 -0.61 -10.37 3.75
CA PRO A 73 -0.70 -10.93 2.41
C PRO A 73 0.43 -10.45 1.50
N ASP A 74 1.05 -11.38 0.75
CA ASP A 74 2.29 -11.15 0.00
C ASP A 74 2.29 -9.88 -0.87
N LEU A 75 1.22 -9.63 -1.65
CA LEU A 75 1.16 -8.43 -2.49
C LEU A 75 1.10 -7.15 -1.66
N ILE A 76 0.38 -7.17 -0.52
CA ILE A 76 0.32 -6.03 0.40
C ILE A 76 1.71 -5.80 0.97
N ARG A 77 2.38 -6.86 1.42
CA ARG A 77 3.75 -6.79 1.96
C ARG A 77 4.73 -6.24 0.93
N ALA A 78 4.65 -6.69 -0.32
CA ALA A 78 5.47 -6.18 -1.42
C ALA A 78 5.27 -4.69 -1.68
N ILE A 79 4.01 -4.21 -1.64
CA ILE A 79 3.68 -2.79 -1.84
C ILE A 79 4.06 -1.94 -0.63
N ALA A 80 3.97 -2.47 0.59
CA ALA A 80 4.28 -1.75 1.82
C ALA A 80 5.74 -1.80 2.26
N ALA A 81 6.57 -2.61 1.59
CA ALA A 81 7.98 -2.80 1.93
C ALA A 81 8.78 -1.49 1.90
N ARG A 82 9.45 -1.10 2.99
CA ARG A 82 10.33 0.10 3.00
C ARG A 82 9.62 1.37 2.53
N VAL A 83 8.33 1.52 2.81
CA VAL A 83 7.63 2.78 2.57
C VAL A 83 8.25 3.84 3.48
N ARG A 84 8.59 4.99 2.91
CA ARG A 84 8.99 6.18 3.65
C ARG A 84 7.78 7.08 3.87
N THR A 85 7.02 7.34 2.81
CA THR A 85 5.87 8.24 2.87
C THR A 85 4.80 7.86 1.86
N VAL A 86 3.53 8.01 2.24
CA VAL A 86 2.37 7.92 1.34
C VAL A 86 1.64 9.25 1.27
N ILE A 87 1.35 9.75 0.08
CA ILE A 87 0.58 10.99 -0.13
C ILE A 87 -0.56 10.69 -1.10
N ARG A 88 -1.78 11.16 -0.74
CA ARG A 88 -2.94 11.12 -1.62
C ARG A 88 -3.11 12.46 -2.33
N GLU A 89 -3.28 12.43 -3.65
CA GLU A 89 -3.59 13.58 -4.49
C GLU A 89 -4.84 13.24 -5.32
N SER A 90 -6.00 13.80 -4.96
CA SER A 90 -7.29 13.39 -5.52
C SER A 90 -7.48 11.85 -5.44
N ASN A 91 -7.61 11.16 -6.57
CA ASN A 91 -7.73 9.71 -6.63
C ASN A 91 -6.39 8.96 -6.81
N VAL A 92 -5.27 9.66 -6.79
CA VAL A 92 -3.93 9.09 -6.94
C VAL A 92 -3.31 8.86 -5.57
N ILE A 93 -2.69 7.69 -5.39
CA ILE A 93 -1.81 7.41 -4.25
C ILE A 93 -0.37 7.42 -4.76
N ASN A 94 0.46 8.26 -4.16
CA ASN A 94 1.90 8.32 -4.39
C ASN A 94 2.62 7.73 -3.18
N ILE A 95 3.56 6.84 -3.41
CA ILE A 95 4.35 6.15 -2.39
C ILE A 95 5.82 6.39 -2.70
N THR A 96 6.53 6.95 -1.72
CA THR A 96 7.99 7.08 -1.73
C THR A 96 8.57 6.01 -0.82
N ASN A 97 9.59 5.30 -1.31
CA ASN A 97 10.22 4.16 -0.64
C ASN A 97 11.70 4.42 -0.36
N ASP A 98 12.26 3.76 0.65
CA ASP A 98 13.69 3.78 0.97
C ASP A 98 14.51 2.88 0.03
N GLY A 99 14.34 3.04 -1.28
CA GLY A 99 15.06 2.25 -2.29
C GLY A 99 14.16 1.31 -3.11
N ILE A 100 14.80 0.57 -4.01
CA ILE A 100 14.16 -0.48 -4.80
C ILE A 100 14.00 -1.73 -3.93
N THR A 101 12.83 -2.36 -3.96
CA THR A 101 12.57 -3.63 -3.27
C THR A 101 12.19 -4.72 -4.25
N LEU A 102 12.66 -5.94 -3.98
CA LEU A 102 12.25 -7.18 -4.64
C LEU A 102 11.60 -8.07 -3.59
N GLN A 103 10.37 -8.49 -3.83
CA GLN A 103 9.67 -9.42 -2.95
C GLN A 103 9.05 -10.57 -3.72
N GLU A 104 9.14 -11.76 -3.16
CA GLU A 104 8.43 -12.92 -3.69
C GLU A 104 6.92 -12.76 -3.50
N TRP A 105 6.18 -13.21 -4.50
CA TRP A 105 4.74 -13.25 -4.49
C TRP A 105 4.27 -14.47 -5.27
N GLY A 106 4.04 -15.56 -4.55
CA GLY A 106 3.83 -16.88 -5.13
C GLY A 106 5.00 -17.27 -6.05
N LYS A 107 4.72 -17.49 -7.34
CA LYS A 107 5.73 -17.87 -8.36
C LYS A 107 6.40 -16.67 -9.04
N PHE A 108 6.01 -15.45 -8.68
CA PHE A 108 6.50 -14.21 -9.27
C PHE A 108 7.39 -13.49 -8.29
N VAL A 109 8.20 -12.56 -8.81
CA VAL A 109 8.86 -11.55 -7.99
C VAL A 109 8.26 -10.20 -8.33
N ILE A 110 7.84 -9.45 -7.32
CA ILE A 110 7.40 -8.07 -7.47
C ILE A 110 8.58 -7.15 -7.20
N LYS A 111 8.90 -6.33 -8.19
CA LYS A 111 9.86 -5.23 -8.08
C LYS A 111 9.10 -3.93 -7.88
N LYS A 112 9.41 -3.22 -6.81
CA LYS A 112 8.92 -1.88 -6.52
C LYS A 112 10.07 -0.88 -6.54
N THR A 113 9.90 0.23 -7.25
CA THR A 113 10.91 1.29 -7.35
C THR A 113 10.79 2.31 -6.22
N GLU A 114 11.74 3.24 -6.13
CA GLU A 114 11.77 4.30 -5.12
C GLU A 114 10.51 5.16 -5.09
N VAL A 115 9.90 5.39 -6.25
CA VAL A 115 8.60 6.05 -6.37
C VAL A 115 7.63 5.09 -7.03
N MET A 116 6.50 4.88 -6.39
CA MET A 116 5.37 4.14 -6.92
C MET A 116 4.14 5.03 -6.90
N LYS A 117 3.28 4.91 -7.91
CA LYS A 117 1.98 5.57 -7.87
C LYS A 117 0.92 4.80 -8.63
N PHE A 118 -0.33 5.02 -8.26
CA PHE A 118 -1.48 4.43 -8.93
C PHE A 118 -2.75 5.24 -8.68
N GLU A 119 -3.67 5.17 -9.63
CA GLU A 119 -5.01 5.73 -9.50
C GLU A 119 -5.95 4.69 -8.89
N VAL A 120 -6.71 5.10 -7.88
CA VAL A 120 -7.77 4.33 -7.27
C VAL A 120 -9.09 4.67 -7.97
N THR A 121 -9.80 3.64 -8.43
CA THR A 121 -11.09 3.78 -9.10
C THR A 121 -12.03 2.65 -8.70
N TYR A 122 -13.33 2.83 -8.92
CA TYR A 122 -14.33 1.78 -8.78
C TYR A 122 -15.01 1.54 -10.12
N GLU A 123 -14.95 0.31 -10.62
CA GLU A 123 -15.55 -0.08 -11.89
C GLU A 123 -16.51 -1.23 -11.68
N LYS A 124 -17.77 -1.05 -12.08
CA LYS A 124 -18.82 -2.07 -11.88
C LYS A 124 -18.91 -2.57 -10.43
N GLY A 125 -18.63 -1.70 -9.46
CA GLY A 125 -18.63 -2.01 -8.03
C GLY A 125 -17.34 -2.65 -7.48
N GLU A 126 -16.36 -2.94 -8.33
CA GLU A 126 -15.09 -3.54 -7.93
C GLU A 126 -14.00 -2.46 -7.79
N LEU A 127 -13.14 -2.60 -6.79
CA LEU A 127 -11.99 -1.73 -6.59
C LEU A 127 -10.93 -2.03 -7.66
N VAL A 128 -10.42 -0.98 -8.32
CA VAL A 128 -9.44 -1.10 -9.39
C VAL A 128 -8.34 -0.06 -9.22
N LEU A 129 -7.10 -0.54 -9.21
CA LEU A 129 -5.90 0.28 -9.34
C LEU A 129 -5.49 0.35 -10.82
N LYS A 130 -5.23 1.56 -11.33
CA LYS A 130 -4.82 1.84 -12.71
C LYS A 130 -3.62 2.77 -12.77
N ASN A 131 -3.08 2.96 -13.98
CA ASN A 131 -1.98 3.89 -14.26
C ASN A 131 -0.81 3.65 -13.31
N ILE A 132 -0.58 2.37 -12.97
CA ILE A 132 0.40 1.95 -12.00
C ILE A 132 1.78 2.28 -12.57
N LYS A 133 2.59 2.99 -11.79
CA LYS A 133 3.99 3.27 -12.09
C LYS A 133 4.85 2.80 -10.93
N GLY A 134 6.04 2.31 -11.25
CA GLY A 134 7.02 1.89 -10.26
C GLY A 134 6.76 0.53 -9.62
N LEU A 135 5.88 -0.29 -10.21
CA LEU A 135 5.61 -1.66 -9.80
C LEU A 135 5.69 -2.59 -11.02
N PHE A 136 6.47 -3.65 -10.91
CA PHE A 136 6.76 -4.58 -11.99
C PHE A 136 6.64 -6.02 -11.49
N GLY A 137 6.08 -6.90 -12.31
CA GLY A 137 6.18 -8.34 -12.12
C GLY A 137 7.41 -8.87 -12.86
N ILE A 138 8.16 -9.74 -12.22
CA ILE A 138 9.30 -10.45 -12.81
C ILE A 138 8.95 -11.92 -12.91
N GLU A 139 9.08 -12.46 -14.12
CA GLU A 139 8.88 -13.87 -14.42
C GLU A 139 9.96 -14.35 -15.39
N HIS A 140 10.63 -15.44 -15.06
CA HIS A 140 11.75 -15.97 -15.85
C HIS A 140 12.83 -14.92 -16.20
N GLY A 141 13.06 -13.95 -15.30
CA GLY A 141 14.04 -12.88 -15.48
C GLY A 141 13.56 -11.71 -16.36
N VAL A 142 12.32 -11.72 -16.84
CA VAL A 142 11.75 -10.62 -17.64
C VAL A 142 10.95 -9.69 -16.73
N GLU A 143 11.30 -8.40 -16.71
CA GLU A 143 10.55 -7.37 -15.98
C GLU A 143 9.38 -6.83 -16.81
N LEU A 144 8.16 -6.91 -16.25
CA LEU A 144 6.93 -6.48 -16.89
C LEU A 144 6.24 -5.42 -16.03
N PRO A 145 6.05 -4.18 -16.51
CA PRO A 145 5.35 -3.14 -15.76
C PRO A 145 3.92 -3.59 -15.47
N LEU A 146 3.47 -3.44 -14.23
CA LEU A 146 2.06 -3.69 -13.91
C LEU A 146 1.21 -2.54 -14.44
N GLU A 147 0.07 -2.87 -15.03
CA GLU A 147 -0.86 -1.90 -15.63
C GLU A 147 -2.08 -1.68 -14.73
N ARG A 148 -2.60 -2.78 -14.17
CA ARG A 148 -3.88 -2.80 -13.47
C ARG A 148 -3.90 -3.87 -12.39
N ILE A 149 -4.51 -3.56 -11.25
CA ILE A 149 -4.86 -4.52 -10.19
C ILE A 149 -6.34 -4.36 -9.92
N GLN A 150 -7.11 -5.43 -10.11
CA GLN A 150 -8.55 -5.45 -9.87
C GLN A 150 -8.87 -6.41 -8.74
N VAL A 151 -9.62 -5.91 -7.76
CA VAL A 151 -9.96 -6.65 -6.55
C VAL A 151 -11.28 -7.35 -6.78
N ARG A 152 -11.23 -8.68 -6.92
CA ARG A 152 -12.40 -9.55 -7.07
C ARG A 152 -12.32 -10.67 -6.04
N PRO A 153 -12.71 -10.39 -4.79
CA PRO A 153 -12.56 -11.35 -3.70
C PRO A 153 -13.12 -12.75 -4.05
N PRO A 154 -12.41 -13.84 -3.68
CA PRO A 154 -11.20 -13.87 -2.87
C PRO A 154 -9.90 -13.59 -3.65
N LYS A 155 -10.00 -13.26 -4.95
CA LYS A 155 -8.88 -13.16 -5.87
C LYS A 155 -8.47 -11.71 -6.14
N LEU A 156 -7.23 -11.53 -6.59
CA LEU A 156 -6.78 -10.31 -7.23
C LEU A 156 -6.44 -10.62 -8.68
N ILE A 157 -6.94 -9.80 -9.60
CA ILE A 157 -6.63 -9.88 -11.02
C ILE A 157 -5.57 -8.82 -11.29
N VAL A 158 -4.32 -9.26 -11.45
CA VAL A 158 -3.19 -8.37 -11.77
C VAL A 158 -2.83 -8.51 -13.23
N THR A 159 -2.75 -7.39 -13.93
CA THR A 159 -2.44 -7.29 -15.36
C THR A 159 -1.11 -6.59 -15.55
N ALA A 160 -0.23 -7.17 -16.36
CA ALA A 160 1.03 -6.57 -16.75
C ALA A 160 1.03 -6.12 -18.23
N LYS A 161 1.77 -5.06 -18.53
CA LYS A 161 1.91 -4.50 -19.88
C LYS A 161 2.98 -5.24 -20.67
N LEU A 162 2.57 -5.95 -21.72
CA LEU A 162 3.44 -6.75 -22.59
C LEU A 162 3.89 -6.02 -23.89
N GLY A 163 3.93 -4.68 -23.88
CA GLY A 163 4.37 -3.87 -25.02
C GLY A 163 3.26 -3.58 -26.04
N LEU A 164 3.59 -3.62 -27.35
CA LEU A 164 2.67 -3.32 -28.47
C LEU A 164 1.60 -4.38 -28.69
N VAL A 165 1.78 -5.56 -28.10
CA VAL A 165 0.80 -6.64 -28.14
C VAL A 165 -0.13 -6.44 -26.93
N LYS A 166 -1.43 -6.72 -27.10
CA LYS A 166 -2.44 -6.68 -26.01
C LYS A 166 -2.58 -7.99 -25.19
N PRO A 167 -1.58 -8.85 -24.90
CA PRO A 167 -1.84 -9.91 -23.96
C PRO A 167 -1.94 -9.27 -22.58
N GLN A 168 -3.14 -9.37 -22.02
CA GLN A 168 -3.39 -9.18 -20.61
C GLN A 168 -3.06 -10.52 -19.96
N ARG A 169 -1.98 -10.59 -19.18
CA ARG A 169 -1.73 -11.77 -18.36
C ARG A 169 -2.39 -11.55 -17.01
N VAL A 170 -3.42 -12.33 -16.71
CA VAL A 170 -4.05 -12.37 -15.39
C VAL A 170 -3.19 -13.25 -14.48
N LEU A 171 -2.68 -12.67 -13.41
CA LEU A 171 -2.08 -13.42 -12.32
C LEU A 171 -3.21 -13.86 -11.39
N ASP A 172 -3.95 -14.90 -11.79
CA ASP A 172 -5.00 -15.48 -10.96
C ASP A 172 -4.38 -16.14 -9.73
N MET A 173 -4.96 -15.83 -8.57
CA MET A 173 -4.73 -16.51 -7.30
C MET A 173 -6.06 -17.12 -6.87
#